data_AF-A0A257PB49-F1
#
_entry.id   AF-A0A257PB49-F1
#
_cell.length_a   1.000
_cell.length_b   1.000
_cell.length_c   1.000
_cell.angle_alpha   90.00
_cell.angle_beta   90.00
_cell.angle_gamma   90.00
#
_symmetry.space_group_name_H-M   'P 1'
#
loop_
_entity.id
_entity.type
_entity.pdbx_description
1 polymer ?
#
loop_
_entity_poly.entity_id
_entity_poly.type
_entity_poly.pdbx_seq_one_letter_code
_entity_poly.pdbx_strand_id
1 'polypeptide(L)'
;MPIWFITLACLWLTGGFIAAGAVALDLRRNPPKMPIMAPVWVITPLYFGPPGYFLYRALTRMEKKPFWAQVFTGTLHCGAGCTLGDICAEFAIFFAGISLAGSVFGTELISDFGLAFLLGIVFQYFSIAPMRGLALGPGILAAIKADAL
;
A
#
# COMPACT_ATOMS: atom_id res chain seq x y z
N MET A 1 -10.32 27.84 -5.11
CA MET A 1 -9.31 27.02 -5.81
C MET A 1 -9.47 27.22 -7.31
N PRO A 2 -8.38 27.39 -8.08
CA PRO A 2 -8.47 27.62 -9.51
C PRO A 2 -8.95 26.34 -10.24
N ILE A 3 -9.78 26.51 -11.29
CA ILE A 3 -10.43 25.39 -11.99
C ILE A 3 -9.43 24.38 -12.59
N TRP A 4 -8.30 24.87 -13.09
CA TRP A 4 -7.26 24.03 -13.71
C TRP A 4 -6.63 23.05 -12.72
N PHE A 5 -6.56 23.43 -11.44
CA PHE A 5 -6.00 22.57 -10.40
C PHE A 5 -6.96 21.41 -10.10
N ILE A 6 -8.26 21.70 -10.03
CA ILE A 6 -9.30 20.70 -9.80
C ILE A 6 -9.35 19.72 -10.97
N THR A 7 -9.31 20.20 -12.21
CA THR A 7 -9.32 19.32 -13.39
C THR A 7 -8.10 18.41 -13.42
N LEU A 8 -6.91 18.95 -13.12
CA LEU A 8 -5.68 18.15 -13.04
C LEU A 8 -5.75 17.10 -11.93
N ALA A 9 -6.24 17.46 -10.75
CA ALA A 9 -6.44 16.52 -9.64
C ALA A 9 -7.42 15.39 -10.00
N CYS A 10 -8.57 15.73 -10.61
CA CYS A 10 -9.54 14.74 -11.06
C CYS A 10 -8.97 13.80 -12.13
N LEU A 11 -8.23 14.33 -13.11
CA LEU A 11 -7.57 13.53 -14.14
C LEU A 11 -6.52 12.59 -13.55
N TRP A 12 -5.75 13.06 -12.56
CA TRP A 12 -4.76 12.26 -11.87
C TRP A 12 -5.38 11.11 -11.09
N LEU A 13 -6.40 11.40 -10.28
CA LEU A 13 -7.12 10.41 -9.47
C LEU A 13 -7.81 9.36 -10.36
N THR A 14 -8.57 9.81 -11.36
CA THR A 14 -9.25 8.90 -12.29
C THR A 14 -8.25 8.02 -13.04
N GLY A 15 -7.14 8.59 -13.50
CA GLY A 15 -6.06 7.84 -14.11
C GLY A 15 -5.42 6.81 -13.16
N GLY A 16 -5.26 7.15 -11.87
CA GLY A 16 -4.80 6.22 -10.83
C GLY A 16 -5.74 5.03 -10.64
N PHE A 17 -7.05 5.27 -10.55
CA PHE A 17 -8.05 4.18 -10.45
C PHE A 17 -8.08 3.30 -11.72
N ILE A 18 -8.00 3.90 -12.91
CA ILE A 18 -7.91 3.15 -14.17
C ILE A 18 -6.64 2.29 -14.19
N ALA A 19 -5.51 2.85 -13.79
CA ALA A 19 -4.23 2.14 -13.69
C ALA A 19 -4.30 0.98 -12.70
N ALA A 20 -4.85 1.20 -11.50
CA ALA A 20 -5.05 0.15 -10.49
C ALA A 20 -5.95 -0.98 -11.02
N GLY A 21 -7.04 -0.64 -11.71
CA GLY A 21 -7.92 -1.61 -12.38
C GLY A 21 -7.20 -2.39 -13.47
N ALA A 22 -6.38 -1.73 -14.30
CA ALA A 22 -5.58 -2.39 -15.33
C ALA A 22 -4.56 -3.36 -14.73
N VAL A 23 -3.88 -2.99 -13.63
CA VAL A 23 -2.99 -3.89 -12.89
C VAL A 23 -3.78 -5.09 -12.33
N ALA A 24 -4.93 -4.85 -11.69
CA ALA A 24 -5.75 -5.92 -11.14
C ALA A 24 -6.21 -6.92 -12.22
N LEU A 25 -6.55 -6.45 -13.42
CA LEU A 25 -6.90 -7.31 -14.55
C LEU A 25 -5.69 -8.10 -15.09
N ASP A 26 -4.51 -7.46 -15.17
CA ASP A 26 -3.28 -8.14 -15.59
C ASP A 26 -2.86 -9.24 -14.59
N LEU A 27 -2.97 -8.98 -13.28
CA LEU A 27 -2.65 -9.94 -12.23
C LEU A 27 -3.54 -11.19 -12.25
N ARG A 28 -4.78 -11.10 -12.77
CA ARG A 28 -5.64 -12.28 -12.97
C ARG A 28 -5.07 -13.25 -14.01
N ARG A 29 -4.31 -12.74 -14.98
CA ARG A 29 -3.66 -13.55 -16.01
C ARG A 29 -2.23 -13.93 -15.61
N ASN A 30 -1.55 -13.03 -14.89
CA ASN A 30 -0.14 -13.14 -14.51
C ASN A 30 0.01 -12.99 -12.99
N PRO A 31 -0.38 -14.00 -12.18
CA PRO A 31 -0.27 -13.91 -10.73
C PRO A 31 1.21 -13.86 -10.28
N PRO A 32 1.53 -13.04 -9.26
CA PRO A 32 2.89 -12.94 -8.76
C PRO A 32 3.27 -14.20 -7.98
N LYS A 33 4.57 -14.53 -7.97
CA LYS A 33 5.10 -15.68 -7.21
C LYS A 33 4.79 -15.61 -5.71
N MET A 34 4.75 -14.41 -5.14
CA MET A 34 4.36 -14.16 -3.75
C MET A 34 2.96 -13.53 -3.73
N PRO A 35 1.94 -14.17 -3.16
CA PRO A 35 0.55 -13.72 -3.26
C PRO A 35 0.33 -12.35 -2.62
N ILE A 36 1.07 -12.03 -1.55
CA ILE A 36 1.00 -10.72 -0.88
C ILE A 36 1.41 -9.55 -1.79
N MET A 37 2.19 -9.81 -2.84
CA MET A 37 2.54 -8.76 -3.81
C MET A 37 1.37 -8.38 -4.72
N ALA A 38 0.34 -9.23 -4.85
CA ALA A 38 -0.82 -8.91 -5.69
C ALA A 38 -1.55 -7.64 -5.23
N PRO A 39 -1.98 -7.51 -3.95
CA PRO A 39 -2.58 -6.27 -3.47
C PRO A 39 -1.61 -5.08 -3.52
N VAL A 40 -0.32 -5.28 -3.23
CA VAL A 40 0.71 -4.22 -3.31
C VAL A 40 0.77 -3.60 -4.70
N TRP A 41 0.76 -4.43 -5.75
CA TRP A 41 0.77 -3.94 -7.13
C TRP A 41 -0.50 -3.20 -7.52
N VAL A 42 -1.67 -3.58 -6.97
CA VAL A 42 -2.94 -2.87 -7.21
C VAL A 42 -2.98 -1.54 -6.46
N ILE A 43 -2.41 -1.47 -5.25
CA ILE A 43 -2.39 -0.25 -4.44
C ILE A 43 -1.36 0.76 -4.98
N THR A 44 -0.27 0.29 -5.60
CA THR A 44 0.82 1.14 -6.09
C THR A 44 0.35 2.31 -6.99
N PRO A 45 -0.49 2.10 -8.01
CA PRO A 45 -1.03 3.19 -8.83
C PRO A 45 -2.02 4.12 -8.12
N LEU A 46 -2.57 3.74 -6.96
CA LEU A 46 -3.50 4.61 -6.23
C LEU A 46 -2.77 5.83 -5.65
N TYR A 47 -1.55 5.65 -5.15
CA TYR A 47 -0.76 6.76 -4.60
C TYR A 47 0.28 7.33 -5.59
N PHE A 48 0.85 6.52 -6.49
CA PHE A 48 1.73 7.02 -7.56
C PHE A 48 0.97 7.56 -8.78
N GLY A 49 -0.34 7.34 -8.87
CA GLY A 49 -1.15 7.70 -10.04
C GLY A 49 -0.86 6.84 -11.28
N PRO A 50 -1.18 7.34 -12.49
CA PRO A 50 -0.97 6.62 -13.75
C PRO A 50 0.46 6.09 -13.98
N PRO A 51 1.54 6.81 -13.59
CA PRO A 51 2.90 6.28 -13.66
C PRO A 51 3.11 4.95 -12.92
N GLY A 52 2.32 4.67 -11.88
CA GLY A 52 2.37 3.42 -11.13
C GLY A 52 2.13 2.17 -11.98
N TYR A 53 1.34 2.27 -13.06
CA TYR A 53 1.15 1.14 -13.99
C TYR A 53 2.42 0.80 -14.78
N PHE A 54 3.15 1.83 -15.25
CA PHE A 54 4.40 1.63 -15.96
C PHE A 54 5.48 1.07 -15.03
N LEU A 55 5.52 1.58 -13.80
CA LEU A 55 6.40 1.08 -12.74
C LEU A 55 6.11 -0.40 -12.42
N TYR A 56 4.84 -0.77 -12.24
CA TYR A 56 4.42 -2.16 -12.07
C TYR A 56 4.96 -3.04 -13.21
N ARG A 57 4.73 -2.65 -14.48
CA ARG A 57 5.18 -3.43 -15.64
C ARG A 57 6.71 -3.52 -15.74
N ALA A 58 7.41 -2.43 -15.44
CA ALA A 58 8.87 -2.42 -15.44
C ALA A 58 9.42 -3.38 -14.38
N LEU A 59 8.87 -3.33 -13.16
CA LEU A 59 9.38 -4.12 -12.03
C LEU A 59 9.02 -5.61 -12.11
N THR A 60 7.87 -5.98 -12.68
CA THR A 60 7.42 -7.37 -12.77
C THR A 60 8.02 -8.13 -13.94
N ARG A 61 8.43 -7.43 -15.01
CA ARG A 61 8.98 -8.05 -16.23
C ARG A 61 10.50 -8.22 -16.22
N MET A 62 11.19 -7.69 -15.21
CA MET A 62 12.62 -7.95 -15.05
C MET A 62 12.87 -9.39 -14.61
N GLU A 63 13.61 -10.13 -15.44
CA GLU A 63 14.01 -11.51 -15.14
C GLU A 63 15.01 -11.57 -13.98
N LYS A 64 16.01 -10.69 -13.99
CA LYS A 64 16.96 -10.48 -12.88
C LYS A 64 16.76 -9.09 -12.30
N LYS A 65 16.29 -9.03 -11.05
CA LYS A 65 16.06 -7.75 -10.36
C LYS A 65 17.39 -7.23 -9.78
N PRO A 66 17.92 -6.09 -10.25
CA PRO A 66 19.07 -5.45 -9.62
C PRO A 66 18.73 -5.00 -8.20
N PHE A 67 19.74 -4.74 -7.38
CA PHE A 67 19.56 -4.43 -5.97
C PHE A 67 18.58 -3.27 -5.73
N TRP A 68 18.68 -2.17 -6.50
CA TRP A 68 17.77 -1.03 -6.36
C TRP A 68 16.31 -1.43 -6.59
N ALA A 69 16.03 -2.35 -7.52
CA ALA A 69 14.67 -2.78 -7.84
C ALA A 69 14.10 -3.67 -6.73
N GLN A 70 14.95 -4.46 -6.07
CA GLN A 70 14.57 -5.25 -4.91
C GLN A 70 14.24 -4.36 -3.72
N VAL A 71 15.12 -3.40 -3.39
CA VAL A 71 14.90 -2.41 -2.34
C VAL A 71 13.61 -1.63 -2.60
N PHE A 72 13.44 -1.12 -3.82
CA PHE A 72 12.27 -0.36 -4.20
C PHE A 72 10.99 -1.19 -4.12
N THR A 73 11.00 -2.45 -4.59
CA THR A 73 9.85 -3.36 -4.44
C THR A 73 9.54 -3.62 -2.96
N GLY A 74 10.56 -3.71 -2.10
CA GLY A 74 10.39 -3.80 -0.65
C GLY A 74 9.73 -2.54 -0.06
N THR A 75 10.12 -1.35 -0.50
CA THR A 75 9.49 -0.09 -0.08
C THR A 75 8.04 -0.01 -0.54
N LEU A 76 7.72 -0.46 -1.76
CA LEU A 76 6.32 -0.52 -2.24
C LEU A 76 5.44 -1.39 -1.34
N HIS A 77 6.00 -2.46 -0.77
CA HIS A 77 5.26 -3.37 0.10
C HIS A 77 4.82 -2.72 1.40
N CYS A 78 5.75 -2.03 2.08
CA CYS A 78 5.45 -1.26 3.29
C CYS A 78 4.54 -0.06 2.97
N GLY A 79 4.87 0.70 1.92
CA GLY A 79 4.08 1.86 1.51
C GLY A 79 2.65 1.52 1.09
N ALA A 80 2.42 0.34 0.50
CA ALA A 80 1.08 -0.15 0.22
C ALA A 80 0.29 -0.49 1.49
N GLY A 81 0.96 -1.04 2.51
CA GLY A 81 0.37 -1.28 3.83
C GLY A 81 -0.09 0.01 4.50
N CYS A 82 0.77 1.04 4.52
CA CYS A 82 0.42 2.36 5.07
C CYS A 82 -0.74 3.02 4.29
N THR A 83 -0.64 3.06 2.96
CA THR A 83 -1.70 3.63 2.10
C THR A 83 -3.04 2.96 2.34
N LEU A 84 -3.05 1.63 2.49
CA LEU A 84 -4.27 0.89 2.79
C LEU A 84 -4.80 1.23 4.20
N GLY A 85 -3.91 1.41 5.17
CA GLY A 85 -4.22 1.87 6.52
C GLY A 85 -4.93 3.22 6.52
N ASP A 86 -4.35 4.21 5.86
CA ASP A 86 -4.90 5.56 5.75
C ASP A 86 -6.27 5.54 5.04
N ILE A 87 -6.40 4.81 3.94
CA ILE A 87 -7.68 4.66 3.22
C ILE A 87 -8.74 4.04 4.15
N CYS A 88 -8.39 2.97 4.87
CA CYS A 88 -9.31 2.31 5.78
C CYS A 88 -9.70 3.20 6.97
N ALA A 89 -8.75 3.94 7.54
CA ALA A 89 -8.98 4.87 8.64
C ALA A 89 -9.94 5.99 8.23
N GLU A 90 -9.64 6.65 7.10
CA GLU A 90 -10.43 7.77 6.60
C GLU A 90 -11.87 7.36 6.30
N PHE A 91 -12.07 6.24 5.61
CA PHE A 91 -13.42 5.73 5.36
C PHE A 91 -14.14 5.35 6.65
N ALA A 92 -13.44 4.73 7.62
CA ALA A 92 -14.04 4.36 8.90
C ALA A 92 -14.51 5.60 9.68
N ILE A 93 -13.69 6.65 9.77
CA ILE A 93 -14.04 7.90 10.46
C ILE A 93 -15.18 8.61 9.75
N PHE A 94 -15.08 8.73 8.42
CA PHE A 94 -16.11 9.39 7.59
C PHE A 94 -17.49 8.74 7.76
N PHE A 95 -17.57 7.41 7.71
CA PHE A 95 -18.85 6.71 7.84
C PHE A 95 -19.36 6.63 9.29
N ALA A 96 -18.47 6.52 10.27
CA ALA A 96 -18.87 6.39 11.67
C ALA A 96 -19.12 7.74 12.36
N GLY A 97 -18.72 8.86 11.74
CA GLY A 97 -18.89 10.21 12.29
C GLY A 97 -18.15 10.39 13.62
N ILE A 98 -17.03 9.69 13.81
CA ILE A 98 -16.31 9.65 15.09
C ILE A 98 -15.51 10.93 15.25
N SER A 99 -15.73 11.63 16.36
CA SER A 99 -14.87 12.71 16.83
C SER A 99 -14.40 12.42 18.25
N LEU A 100 -13.12 12.15 18.41
CA LEU A 100 -12.45 12.01 19.70
C LEU A 100 -12.08 13.39 20.24
N ALA A 101 -12.42 13.66 21.51
CA ALA A 101 -12.04 14.90 22.22
C ALA A 101 -12.44 16.23 21.54
N GLY A 102 -13.49 16.22 20.69
CA GLY A 102 -13.97 17.41 20.00
C GLY A 102 -13.12 17.87 18.81
N SER A 103 -12.09 17.10 18.43
CA SER A 103 -11.25 17.37 17.26
C SER A 103 -11.31 16.22 16.28
N VAL A 104 -11.90 16.48 15.11
CA VAL A 104 -11.91 15.53 13.98
C VAL A 104 -10.46 15.21 13.56
N PHE A 105 -9.61 16.25 13.46
CA PHE A 105 -8.20 16.12 13.09
C PHE A 105 -7.39 15.21 14.04
N GLY A 106 -7.64 15.30 15.36
CA GLY A 106 -6.95 14.44 16.33
C GLY A 106 -7.36 12.97 16.19
N THR A 107 -8.59 12.73 15.76
CA THR A 107 -9.13 11.37 15.52
C THR A 107 -8.54 10.76 14.27
N GLU A 108 -8.47 11.53 13.18
CA GLU A 108 -7.81 11.16 11.93
C GLU A 108 -6.35 10.80 12.20
N LEU A 109 -5.59 11.70 12.83
CA LEU A 109 -4.15 11.48 13.07
C LEU A 109 -3.85 10.19 13.86
N ILE A 110 -4.61 9.92 14.93
CA ILE A 110 -4.40 8.72 15.77
C ILE A 110 -4.82 7.46 15.01
N SER A 111 -5.92 7.53 14.28
CA SER A 111 -6.46 6.37 13.56
C SER A 111 -5.62 6.02 12.34
N ASP A 112 -5.18 7.02 11.57
CA ASP A 112 -4.29 6.86 10.42
C ASP A 112 -2.99 6.23 10.88
N PHE A 113 -2.34 6.80 11.90
CA PHE A 113 -1.10 6.25 12.44
C PHE A 113 -1.29 4.82 12.97
N GLY A 114 -2.36 4.59 13.75
CA GLY A 114 -2.65 3.28 14.33
C GLY A 114 -2.89 2.20 13.27
N LEU A 115 -3.76 2.47 12.29
CA LEU A 115 -4.09 1.51 11.24
C LEU A 115 -2.95 1.34 10.24
N ALA A 116 -2.24 2.41 9.86
CA ALA A 116 -1.07 2.32 8.99
C ALA A 116 0.03 1.45 9.64
N PHE A 117 0.32 1.65 10.92
CA PHE A 117 1.30 0.85 11.66
C PHE A 117 0.88 -0.63 11.77
N LEU A 118 -0.38 -0.89 12.13
CA LEU A 118 -0.90 -2.26 12.23
C LEU A 118 -0.86 -2.98 10.87
N LEU A 119 -1.31 -2.32 9.80
CA LEU A 119 -1.28 -2.92 8.46
C LEU A 119 0.14 -3.06 7.91
N GLY A 120 1.06 -2.14 8.25
CA GLY A 120 2.49 -2.25 7.97
C GLY A 120 3.07 -3.54 8.56
N ILE A 121 2.85 -3.79 9.85
CA ILE A 121 3.27 -5.02 10.53
C ILE A 121 2.64 -6.26 9.87
N VAL A 122 1.35 -6.23 9.54
CA VAL A 122 0.66 -7.35 8.89
C VAL A 122 1.28 -7.68 7.54
N PHE A 123 1.50 -6.67 6.70
CA PHE A 123 2.14 -6.84 5.41
C PHE A 123 3.55 -7.41 5.58
N GLN A 124 4.33 -6.88 6.53
CA GLN A 124 5.69 -7.34 6.78
C GLN A 124 5.75 -8.75 7.36
N TYR A 125 4.77 -9.14 8.17
CA TYR A 125 4.64 -10.52 8.63
C TYR A 125 4.44 -11.49 7.46
N PHE A 126 3.55 -11.15 6.51
CA PHE A 126 3.29 -11.98 5.34
C PHE A 126 4.45 -12.04 4.34
N SER A 127 5.41 -11.12 4.42
CA SER A 127 6.66 -11.22 3.65
C SER A 127 7.71 -12.06 4.41
N ILE A 128 7.97 -11.76 5.68
CA ILE A 128 9.07 -12.38 6.45
C ILE A 128 8.79 -13.84 6.83
N ALA A 129 7.60 -14.13 7.37
CA ALA A 129 7.29 -15.46 7.90
C ALA A 129 7.47 -16.59 6.87
N PRO A 130 6.94 -16.49 5.63
CA PRO A 130 7.13 -17.54 4.62
C PRO A 130 8.56 -17.59 4.08
N MET A 131 9.26 -16.45 4.00
CA MET A 131 10.66 -16.44 3.54
C MET A 131 11.62 -17.10 4.52
N ARG A 132 11.39 -16.91 5.83
CA ARG A 132 12.27 -17.43 6.90
C ARG A 132 11.77 -18.72 7.55
N GLY A 133 10.61 -19.24 7.12
CA GLY A 133 9.99 -20.44 7.71
C GLY A 133 9.69 -20.29 9.20
N LEU A 134 9.35 -19.07 9.64
CA LEU A 134 9.13 -18.78 11.07
C LEU A 134 7.73 -19.20 11.52
N ALA A 135 7.63 -19.68 12.76
CA ALA A 135 6.35 -19.81 13.44
C ALA A 135 5.71 -18.42 13.70
N LEU A 136 4.41 -18.39 13.99
CA LEU A 136 3.61 -17.18 14.21
C LEU A 136 4.29 -16.16 15.15
N GLY A 137 4.69 -16.58 16.36
CA GLY A 137 5.30 -15.69 17.36
C GLY A 137 6.61 -15.04 16.88
N PRO A 138 7.64 -15.84 16.49
CA PRO A 138 8.88 -15.30 15.94
C PRO A 138 8.68 -14.45 14.68
N GLY A 139 7.70 -14.81 13.84
CA GLY A 139 7.34 -14.05 12.65
C GLY A 139 6.80 -12.66 12.99
N ILE A 140 5.89 -12.56 13.96
CA ILE A 140 5.35 -11.27 14.43
C ILE A 140 6.46 -10.41 15.03
N LEU A 141 7.32 -10.98 15.89
CA LEU A 141 8.44 -10.23 16.46
C LEU A 141 9.40 -9.73 15.37
N ALA A 142 9.67 -10.54 14.35
CA ALA A 142 10.50 -10.13 13.23
C ALA A 142 9.84 -9.02 12.38
N ALA A 143 8.52 -9.07 12.21
CA ALA A 143 7.76 -8.03 11.51
C ALA A 143 7.78 -6.70 12.27
N ILE A 144 7.52 -6.73 13.59
CA ILE A 144 7.59 -5.54 14.44
C ILE A 144 9.00 -4.95 14.42
N LYS A 145 10.04 -5.79 14.49
CA LYS A 145 11.42 -5.29 14.36
C LYS A 145 11.63 -4.62 13.01
N ALA A 146 11.28 -5.28 11.92
CA ALA A 146 11.47 -4.70 10.59
C ALA A 146 10.70 -3.40 10.34
N ASP A 147 9.56 -3.19 11.03
CA ASP A 147 8.72 -2.00 10.85
C ASP A 147 9.06 -0.86 11.85
N ALA A 148 9.50 -1.20 13.07
CA ALA A 148 9.64 -0.24 14.17
C ALA A 148 11.06 -0.15 14.81
N LEU A 149 11.97 -1.08 14.53
CA LEU A 149 13.24 -1.23 15.27
C LEU A 149 14.47 -1.53 14.39
#